data_AF-A0A7J8FSL0-F1
#
_entry.id   AF-A0A7J8FSL0-F1
#
_cell.length_a   1.000
_cell.length_b   1.000
_cell.length_c   1.000
_cell.angle_alpha   90.00
_cell.angle_beta   90.00
_cell.angle_gamma   90.00
#
_symmetry.space_group_name_H-M   'P 1'
#
loop_
_entity.id
_entity.type
_entity.pdbx_description
1 polymer ?
#
loop_
_entity_poly.entity_id
_entity_poly.type
_entity_poly.pdbx_seq_one_letter_code
_entity_poly.pdbx_strand_id
1 'polypeptide(L)'
;MTGNSKGYAFVEFESEDVAKIVAETMNNYLFGERLLKCHLMPPEKVHEELFREWHLPFKKPSYPAVKRYNQNRTLTQKLRMEERFKKKEKLLRKRLAKKGIDYDFPSLVNIPSRNIFCVFS
;
A
#
# COMPACT_ATOMS: atom_id res chain seq x y z
N MET A 1 0.13 -5.07 6.61
CA MET A 1 1.58 -4.84 6.52
C MET A 1 2.30 -6.11 6.98
N THR A 2 3.25 -6.60 6.21
CA THR A 2 4.00 -7.86 6.45
C THR A 2 5.22 -7.67 7.34
N GLY A 3 5.61 -6.42 7.65
CA GLY A 3 6.72 -6.11 8.55
C GLY A 3 8.11 -6.45 8.01
N ASN A 4 8.25 -6.61 6.69
CA ASN A 4 9.54 -6.75 6.03
C ASN A 4 10.17 -5.37 5.82
N SER A 5 11.50 -5.32 5.74
CA SER A 5 12.23 -4.10 5.41
C SER A 5 11.83 -3.60 4.01
N LYS A 6 11.79 -2.28 3.84
CA LYS A 6 11.44 -1.64 2.57
C LYS A 6 12.64 -1.37 1.66
N GLY A 7 13.86 -1.65 2.14
CA GLY A 7 15.10 -1.43 1.40
C GLY A 7 15.66 -0.01 1.47
N TYR A 8 15.20 0.81 2.41
CA TYR A 8 15.75 2.12 2.71
C TYR A 8 15.81 2.34 4.23
N ALA A 9 16.67 3.27 4.66
CA ALA A 9 16.84 3.66 6.06
C ALA A 9 17.15 5.16 6.15
N PHE A 10 16.92 5.73 7.32
CA PHE A 10 17.28 7.12 7.65
C PHE A 10 18.23 7.10 8.84
N VAL A 11 19.21 7.99 8.80
CA VAL A 11 20.22 8.15 9.86
C VAL A 11 20.31 9.63 10.15
N GLU A 12 20.24 9.98 11.43
CA GLU A 12 20.41 11.35 11.92
C GLU A 12 21.81 11.48 12.53
N PHE A 13 22.48 12.59 12.21
CA PHE A 13 23.78 12.95 12.77
C PHE A 13 23.64 14.28 13.51
N GLU A 14 24.46 14.46 14.55
CA GLU A 14 24.49 15.70 15.33
C GLU A 14 25.05 16.89 14.54
N SER A 15 25.98 16.63 13.61
CA SER A 15 26.61 17.66 12.78
C SER A 15 26.30 17.45 11.30
N GLU A 16 25.93 18.54 10.63
CA GLU A 16 25.64 18.56 9.20
C GLU A 16 26.89 18.23 8.36
N ASP A 17 28.07 18.67 8.79
CA ASP A 17 29.32 18.42 8.06
C ASP A 17 29.67 16.93 8.06
N VAL A 18 29.45 16.26 9.19
CA VAL A 18 29.61 14.80 9.30
C VAL A 18 28.61 14.10 8.39
N ALA A 19 27.35 14.54 8.38
CA ALA A 19 26.33 13.96 7.49
C ALA A 19 26.70 14.09 6.01
N LYS A 20 27.26 15.23 5.58
CA LYS A 20 27.75 15.46 4.21
C LYS A 20 28.89 14.52 3.85
N ILE A 21 29.92 14.44 4.70
CA ILE A 21 31.08 13.57 4.48
C ILE A 21 30.64 12.11 4.38
N VAL A 22 29.78 11.64 5.29
CA VAL A 22 29.27 10.26 5.27
C VAL A 22 28.44 10.00 4.01
N ALA A 23 27.57 10.94 3.62
CA ALA A 23 26.75 10.79 2.42
C ALA A 23 27.61 10.68 1.16
N GLU A 24 28.64 11.51 1.01
CA GLU A 24 29.56 11.47 -0.13
C GLU A 24 30.40 10.20 -0.16
N THR A 25 30.96 9.81 0.99
CA THR A 25 31.86 8.64 1.09
C THR A 25 31.12 7.31 0.93
N MET A 26 29.90 7.20 1.45
CA MET A 26 29.11 5.96 1.38
C MET A 26 28.27 5.84 0.10
N ASN A 27 28.18 6.91 -0.70
CA ASN A 27 27.45 6.86 -1.96
C ASN A 27 28.18 6.02 -3.00
N ASN A 28 27.47 5.07 -3.61
CA ASN A 28 28.00 4.04 -4.51
C ASN A 28 28.93 3.03 -3.83
N TYR A 29 28.90 2.92 -2.51
CA TYR A 29 29.64 1.86 -1.83
C TYR A 29 28.99 0.50 -2.10
N LEU A 30 29.78 -0.51 -2.46
CA LEU A 30 29.30 -1.87 -2.65
C LEU A 30 29.11 -2.54 -1.28
N PHE A 31 27.85 -2.75 -0.89
CA PHE A 31 27.49 -3.37 0.38
C PHE A 31 26.77 -4.69 0.14
N GLY A 32 27.47 -5.79 0.37
CA GLY A 32 27.03 -7.12 -0.07
C GLY A 32 26.92 -7.16 -1.60
N GLU A 33 25.74 -7.48 -2.11
CA GLU A 33 25.47 -7.58 -3.55
C GLU A 33 24.82 -6.31 -4.14
N ARG A 34 24.73 -5.21 -3.37
CA ARG A 34 24.02 -3.98 -3.79
C ARG A 34 24.89 -2.74 -3.59
N LEU A 35 24.80 -1.81 -4.53
CA LEU A 35 25.37 -0.48 -4.38
C LEU A 35 24.48 0.37 -3.48
N LEU A 36 25.07 0.94 -2.43
CA LEU A 36 24.41 1.91 -1.57
C LEU A 36 24.25 3.23 -2.32
N LYS A 37 23.09 3.87 -2.17
CA LYS A 37 22.84 5.23 -2.63
C LYS A 37 22.56 6.07 -1.40
N CYS A 38 23.47 6.98 -1.11
CA CYS A 38 23.41 7.84 0.07
C CYS A 38 23.24 9.28 -0.41
N HIS A 39 22.24 9.96 0.15
CA HIS A 39 21.91 11.33 -0.20
C HIS A 39 21.56 12.10 1.09
N LEU A 40 21.98 13.36 1.15
CA LEU A 40 21.53 14.27 2.20
C LEU A 40 20.06 14.63 1.94
N MET A 41 19.21 14.51 2.96
CA MET A 41 17.81 14.90 2.84
C MET A 41 17.65 16.38 3.22
N PRO A 42 16.99 17.21 2.39
CA PRO A 42 16.67 18.58 2.78
C PRO A 42 15.63 18.60 3.90
N PRO A 43 15.66 19.59 4.80
CA PRO A 43 14.80 19.63 5.98
C PRO A 43 13.30 19.65 5.63
N GLU A 44 12.93 20.27 4.50
CA GLU A 44 11.53 20.33 4.02
C GLU A 44 10.92 18.96 3.69
N LYS A 45 11.76 17.97 3.37
CA LYS A 45 11.31 16.61 3.03
C LYS A 45 11.31 15.68 4.25
N VAL A 46 11.83 16.15 5.39
CA VAL A 46 11.85 15.39 6.63
C VAL A 46 10.46 15.47 7.26
N HIS A 47 9.83 14.32 7.43
CA HIS A 47 8.55 14.24 8.14
C HIS A 47 8.80 14.47 9.64
N GLU A 48 7.98 15.28 10.31
CA GLU A 48 8.13 15.63 11.73
C GLU A 48 8.24 14.38 12.64
N GLU A 49 7.51 13.32 12.29
CA GLU A 49 7.49 12.07 13.05
C GLU A 49 8.49 11.00 12.57
N LEU A 50 9.48 11.35 11.73
CA LEU A 50 10.37 10.36 11.10
C LEU A 50 11.13 9.49 12.13
N PHE A 51 11.62 10.12 13.19
CA PHE A 51 12.33 9.47 14.30
C PHE A 51 11.49 9.34 15.57
N ARG A 52 10.16 9.53 15.46
CA ARG A 52 9.25 9.31 16.57
C ARG A 52 9.37 7.86 17.02
N GLU A 53 9.54 7.66 18.33
CA GLU A 53 9.65 6.32 18.93
C GLU A 53 10.84 5.48 18.43
N TRP A 54 11.94 6.11 17.97
CA TRP A 54 13.12 5.40 17.45
C TRP A 54 13.72 4.36 18.41
N HIS A 55 13.56 4.56 19.73
CA HIS A 55 14.05 3.66 20.77
C HIS A 55 13.20 2.41 20.97
N LEU A 56 11.98 2.37 20.42
CA LEU A 56 11.09 1.21 20.56
C LEU A 56 11.47 0.13 19.53
N PRO A 57 11.66 -1.13 19.95
CA PRO A 57 11.96 -2.21 19.02
C PRO A 57 10.77 -2.48 18.11
N PHE A 58 11.03 -2.64 16.81
CA PHE A 58 9.99 -2.97 15.84
C PHE A 58 9.32 -4.33 16.16
N LYS A 59 8.00 -4.33 16.33
CA LYS A 59 7.20 -5.55 16.53
C LYS A 59 6.42 -5.90 15.28
N LYS A 60 6.66 -7.09 14.74
CA LYS A 60 5.88 -7.60 13.60
C LYS A 60 4.38 -7.70 13.98
N PRO A 61 3.46 -7.27 13.10
CA PRO A 61 2.05 -7.31 13.40
C PRO A 61 1.56 -8.75 13.50
N SER A 62 0.93 -9.09 14.63
CA SER A 62 0.42 -10.45 14.90
C SER A 62 -0.78 -10.83 14.01
N TYR A 63 -1.61 -9.85 13.62
CA TYR A 63 -2.77 -10.04 12.76
C TYR A 63 -2.61 -9.29 11.43
N PRO A 64 -1.82 -9.83 10.47
CA PRO A 64 -1.58 -9.15 9.21
C PRO A 64 -2.89 -8.98 8.42
N ALA A 65 -3.16 -7.74 8.00
CA ALA A 65 -4.34 -7.40 7.21
C ALA A 65 -4.49 -8.26 5.94
N VAL A 66 -3.36 -8.68 5.33
CA VAL A 66 -3.33 -9.57 4.16
C VAL A 66 -4.00 -10.91 4.48
N LYS A 67 -3.67 -11.54 5.62
CA LYS A 67 -4.29 -12.81 6.03
C LYS A 67 -5.79 -12.64 6.25
N ARG A 68 -6.23 -11.50 6.80
CA ARG A 68 -7.65 -11.18 6.98
C ARG A 68 -8.37 -10.92 5.65
N TYR A 69 -7.70 -10.30 4.68
CA TYR A 69 -8.28 -10.03 3.36
C TYR A 69 -8.38 -11.31 2.51
N ASN A 70 -7.33 -12.13 2.53
CA ASN A 70 -7.21 -13.38 1.79
C ASN A 70 -7.86 -14.58 2.49
N GLN A 71 -8.50 -14.38 3.65
CA GLN A 71 -9.16 -15.49 4.35
C GLN A 71 -10.30 -16.06 3.49
N ASN A 72 -10.42 -17.38 3.48
CA ASN A 72 -11.57 -18.04 2.86
C ASN A 72 -12.85 -17.63 3.59
N ARG A 73 -13.82 -17.13 2.82
CA ARG A 73 -15.09 -16.66 3.36
C ARG A 73 -16.15 -17.74 3.29
N THR A 74 -16.94 -17.88 4.35
CA THR A 74 -18.10 -18.77 4.38
C THR A 74 -19.24 -18.25 3.49
N LEU A 75 -20.20 -19.11 3.14
CA LEU A 75 -21.35 -18.74 2.33
C LEU A 75 -22.14 -17.55 2.92
N THR A 76 -22.39 -17.58 4.22
CA THR A 76 -23.10 -16.50 4.92
C THR A 76 -22.36 -15.16 4.85
N GLN A 77 -21.02 -15.18 4.90
CA GLN A 77 -20.19 -13.99 4.73
C GLN A 77 -20.22 -13.46 3.29
N LYS A 78 -20.25 -14.36 2.29
CA LYS A 78 -20.39 -13.98 0.88
C LYS A 78 -21.73 -13.30 0.62
N LEU A 79 -22.83 -13.89 1.09
CA LEU A 79 -24.18 -13.31 0.96
C LEU A 79 -24.29 -11.91 1.60
N ARG A 80 -23.75 -11.73 2.83
CA ARG A 80 -23.68 -10.40 3.47
C ARG A 80 -22.88 -9.39 2.65
N MET A 81 -21.84 -9.85 1.95
CA MET A 81 -21.03 -8.99 1.09
C MET A 81 -21.80 -8.57 -0.16
N GLU A 82 -22.54 -9.48 -0.79
CA GLU A 82 -23.41 -9.21 -1.92
C GLU A 82 -24.49 -8.18 -1.58
N GLU A 83 -25.13 -8.31 -0.42
CA GLU A 83 -26.10 -7.31 0.07
C GLU A 83 -25.47 -5.93 0.23
N ARG A 84 -24.25 -5.86 0.80
CA ARG A 84 -23.50 -4.60 0.94
C ARG A 84 -23.14 -4.02 -0.42
N PHE A 85 -22.77 -4.86 -1.39
CA PHE A 85 -22.49 -4.45 -2.76
C PHE A 85 -23.74 -3.84 -3.43
N LYS A 86 -24.88 -4.54 -3.39
CA LYS A 86 -26.16 -4.04 -3.94
C LYS A 86 -26.57 -2.69 -3.34
N LYS A 87 -26.37 -2.51 -2.03
CA LYS A 87 -26.62 -1.22 -1.35
C LYS A 87 -25.70 -0.12 -1.88
N LYS A 88 -24.40 -0.40 -2.04
CA LYS A 88 -23.43 0.56 -2.58
C LYS A 88 -23.71 0.91 -4.04
N GLU A 89 -24.08 -0.07 -4.87
CA GLU A 89 -24.47 0.11 -6.27
C GLU A 89 -25.66 1.07 -6.38
N LYS A 90 -26.72 0.84 -5.59
CA LYS A 90 -27.89 1.73 -5.53
C LYS A 90 -27.52 3.15 -5.12
N LEU A 91 -26.63 3.31 -4.14
CA LEU A 91 -26.16 4.62 -3.70
C LEU A 91 -25.32 5.32 -4.79
N LEU A 92 -24.49 4.57 -5.51
CA LEU A 92 -23.68 5.10 -6.60
C LEU A 92 -24.57 5.61 -7.74
N ARG A 93 -25.54 4.81 -8.20
CA ARG A 93 -26.51 5.23 -9.22
C ARG A 93 -27.26 6.50 -8.81
N LYS A 94 -27.72 6.59 -7.56
CA LYS A 94 -28.35 7.81 -7.02
C LYS A 94 -27.42 9.03 -7.05
N ARG A 95 -26.13 8.86 -6.72
CA ARG A 95 -25.13 9.94 -6.78
C ARG A 95 -24.84 10.38 -8.22
N LEU A 96 -24.77 9.45 -9.16
CA LEU A 96 -24.58 9.74 -10.59
C LEU A 96 -25.77 10.52 -11.15
N ALA A 97 -27.00 10.06 -10.87
CA ALA A 97 -28.22 10.76 -11.25
C ALA A 97 -28.28 12.19 -10.67
N LYS A 98 -27.91 12.37 -9.40
CA LYS A 98 -27.84 13.70 -8.77
C LYS A 98 -26.83 14.64 -9.45
N LYS A 99 -25.77 14.09 -10.04
CA LYS A 99 -24.76 14.85 -10.79
C LYS A 99 -25.11 15.03 -12.28
N GLY A 100 -26.27 14.54 -12.73
CA GLY A 100 -26.70 14.61 -14.13
C GLY A 100 -25.90 13.70 -15.06
N ILE A 101 -25.21 12.68 -14.52
CA ILE A 101 -24.45 11.72 -15.30
C ILE A 101 -25.36 10.53 -15.60
N ASP A 102 -25.76 10.39 -16.86
CA ASP A 102 -26.48 9.22 -17.34
C ASP A 102 -25.47 8.11 -17.69
N TYR A 103 -25.27 7.21 -16.73
CA TYR A 103 -24.31 6.11 -16.85
C TYR A 103 -24.92 4.84 -16.25
N ASP A 104 -25.30 3.93 -17.14
CA ASP A 104 -25.72 2.59 -16.77
C ASP A 104 -24.56 1.60 -16.89
N PHE A 105 -24.38 0.77 -15.86
CA PHE A 105 -23.31 -0.22 -15.82
C PHE A 105 -23.83 -1.56 -15.30
N PRO A 106 -23.28 -2.68 -15.82
CA PRO A 106 -23.69 -4.02 -15.42
C PRO A 106 -23.48 -4.25 -13.92
N SER A 107 -24.28 -5.16 -13.36
CA SER A 107 -24.26 -5.43 -11.93
C SER A 107 -22.86 -5.88 -11.47
N LEU A 108 -22.42 -5.33 -10.34
CA LEU A 108 -21.06 -5.56 -9.81
C LEU A 108 -20.94 -6.87 -9.00
N VAL A 109 -22.00 -7.69 -8.99
CA VAL A 109 -22.01 -8.97 -8.28
C VAL A 109 -21.32 -10.00 -9.17
N ASN A 110 -20.22 -10.55 -8.66
CA ASN A 110 -19.32 -11.44 -9.37
C ASN A 110 -20.07 -12.68 -9.91
N ILE A 111 -20.46 -12.64 -11.19
CA ILE A 111 -20.86 -13.83 -11.92
C ILE A 111 -19.56 -14.62 -12.10
N PRO A 112 -19.45 -15.88 -11.64
CA PRO A 112 -18.34 -16.72 -12.05
C PRO A 112 -18.49 -16.90 -13.56
N SER A 113 -17.74 -16.11 -14.34
CA SER A 113 -17.68 -16.22 -15.78
C SER A 113 -17.14 -17.61 -16.09
N ARG A 114 -18.06 -18.52 -16.42
CA ARG A 114 -17.74 -19.72 -17.19
C ARG A 114 -16.89 -19.27 -18.38
N ASN A 115 -15.78 -19.96 -18.58
CA ASN A 115 -14.85 -19.81 -19.70
C ASN A 115 -15.60 -19.45 -20.99
N ILE A 116 -15.39 -18.24 -21.50
CA ILE A 116 -15.65 -17.93 -22.90
C ILE A 116 -14.26 -17.83 -23.53
N PHE A 117 -13.82 -18.94 -24.12
CA PHE A 117 -12.75 -18.91 -25.11
C PHE A 117 -13.24 -18.04 -26.27
N CYS A 118 -12.64 -16.88 -26.48
CA CYS A 118 -12.64 -16.23 -27.78
C CYS A 118 -11.26 -16.45 -28.38
N VAL A 119 -11.14 -17.47 -29.22
CA VAL A 119 -10.14 -17.49 -30.30
C VAL A 119 -10.58 -16.42 -31.29
N PHE A 120 -9.72 -15.44 -31.53
CA PHE A 120 -9.70 -14.74 -32.81
C PHE A 120 -8.35 -15.04 -33.46
N SER A 121 -8.43 -15.36 -34.75
CA SER A 121 -7.36 -15.74 -35.69
C SER A 121 -6.07 -14.95 -35.56
#